data_AF-A0A9X7J5D7-F1
#
_entry.id   AF-A0A9X7J5D7-F1
#
_cell.length_a   1.000
_cell.length_b   1.000
_cell.length_c   1.000
_cell.angle_alpha   90.00
_cell.angle_beta   90.00
_cell.angle_gamma   90.00
#
_symmetry.space_group_name_H-M   'P 1'
#
loop_
_entity.id
_entity.type
_entity.pdbx_description
1 polymer ?
#
loop_
_entity_poly.entity_id
_entity_poly.type
_entity_poly.pdbx_seq_one_letter_code
_entity_poly.pdbx_strand_id
1 'polypeptide(L)'
;MADQENTIVLTDDEGQEHEFVVVDILNVEDDEYAILLPVANGDTGAGEAIVLKIGLDDDGNEVLYEIEDEDEWQRVAQAWEDALGEEEEEEEE
;
A
#
# COMPACT_ATOMS: atom_id res chain seq x y z
N MET A 1 -15.70 16.20 9.78
CA MET A 1 -14.54 16.69 9.02
C MET A 1 -13.99 15.44 8.38
N ALA A 2 -14.13 15.30 7.07
CA ALA A 2 -13.73 14.08 6.37
C ALA A 2 -12.20 14.09 6.26
N ASP A 3 -11.63 13.14 6.98
CA ASP A 3 -10.23 12.74 7.02
C ASP A 3 -9.63 12.73 5.60
N GLN A 4 -8.76 13.70 5.32
CA GLN A 4 -8.01 13.83 4.06
C GLN A 4 -6.51 13.68 4.35
N GLU A 5 -6.15 12.99 5.43
CA GLU A 5 -4.77 12.93 5.95
C GLU A 5 -3.97 11.75 5.38
N ASN A 6 -4.58 10.85 4.60
CA ASN A 6 -3.92 9.68 4.02
C ASN A 6 -3.41 9.86 2.58
N THR A 7 -3.41 11.06 2.00
CA THR A 7 -2.81 11.30 0.67
C THR A 7 -1.33 11.68 0.83
N ILE A 8 -0.46 10.88 0.22
CA ILE A 8 0.99 11.11 0.16
C ILE A 8 1.43 11.45 -1.26
N VAL A 9 2.51 12.22 -1.39
CA VAL A 9 3.15 12.52 -2.67
C VAL A 9 4.47 11.76 -2.71
N LEU A 10 4.60 10.85 -3.67
CA LEU A 10 5.84 10.13 -3.92
C LEU A 10 6.51 10.70 -5.16
N THR A 11 7.82 10.83 -5.10
CA THR A 11 8.62 11.22 -6.25
C THR A 11 9.26 9.96 -6.81
N ASP A 12 9.00 9.67 -8.08
CA ASP A 12 9.60 8.54 -8.79
C ASP A 12 11.08 8.83 -9.16
N ASP A 13 11.83 7.83 -9.64
CA ASP A 13 13.24 7.96 -10.05
C ASP A 13 13.42 9.00 -11.18
N GLU A 14 12.38 9.23 -11.99
CA GLU A 14 12.37 10.29 -13.01
C GLU A 14 12.17 11.71 -12.44
N GLY A 15 11.96 11.86 -11.13
CA GLY A 15 11.66 13.14 -10.48
C GLY A 15 10.23 13.63 -10.69
N GLN A 16 9.32 12.74 -11.08
CA GLN A 16 7.90 13.04 -11.25
C GLN A 16 7.16 12.83 -9.93
N GLU A 17 6.37 13.83 -9.53
CA GLU A 17 5.51 13.77 -8.35
C GLU A 17 4.21 13.04 -8.70
N HIS A 18 3.94 11.96 -7.98
CA HIS A 18 2.74 11.15 -8.09
C HIS A 18 1.98 11.19 -6.76
N GLU A 19 0.70 11.53 -6.82
CA GLU A 19 -0.19 11.55 -5.66
C GLU A 19 -0.78 10.15 -5.45
N PHE A 20 -0.62 9.63 -4.25
CA PHE A 20 -1.16 8.34 -3.82
C PHE A 20 -2.01 8.52 -2.57
N VAL A 21 -3.03 7.70 -2.43
CA VAL A 21 -3.83 7.60 -1.20
C VAL A 21 -3.47 6.30 -0.51
N VAL A 22 -3.00 6.39 0.73
CA VAL A 22 -2.85 5.25 1.62
C VAL A 22 -4.25 4.72 1.96
N VAL A 23 -4.53 3.51 1.52
CA VAL A 23 -5.79 2.82 1.78
C VAL A 23 -5.72 2.13 3.13
N ASP A 24 -4.64 1.38 3.36
CA ASP A 24 -4.44 0.60 4.57
C ASP A 24 -2.94 0.27 4.78
N ILE A 25 -2.56 -0.12 5.99
CA ILE A 25 -1.18 -0.50 6.35
C ILE A 25 -1.21 -1.85 7.06
N LEU A 26 -0.56 -2.84 6.45
CA LEU A 26 -0.45 -4.20 6.94
C LEU A 26 0.91 -4.41 7.60
N ASN A 27 0.92 -5.09 8.76
CA ASN A 27 2.16 -5.52 9.39
C ASN A 27 2.34 -7.03 9.18
N VAL A 28 3.33 -7.42 8.40
CA VAL A 28 3.63 -8.83 8.09
C VAL A 28 5.06 -9.14 8.52
N GLU A 29 5.22 -10.10 9.44
CA GLU A 29 6.53 -10.64 9.86
C GLU A 29 7.57 -9.61 10.31
N ASP A 30 7.14 -8.59 11.06
CA ASP A 30 7.96 -7.47 11.59
C ASP A 30 8.21 -6.33 10.57
N ASP A 31 7.75 -6.49 9.33
CA ASP A 31 7.79 -5.46 8.29
C ASP A 31 6.40 -4.78 8.14
N GLU A 32 6.41 -3.49 7.79
CA GLU A 32 5.20 -2.70 7.52
C GLU A 32 5.01 -2.52 6.01
N TYR A 33 3.78 -2.65 5.52
CA TYR A 33 3.43 -2.57 4.11
C TYR A 33 2.24 -1.63 3.94
N ALA A 34 2.38 -0.61 3.09
CA ALA A 34 1.32 0.33 2.76
C ALA A 34 0.63 -0.05 1.45
N ILE A 35 -0.70 -0.11 1.47
CA ILE A 35 -1.53 -0.23 0.28
C ILE A 35 -1.84 1.18 -0.22
N LEU A 36 -1.43 1.47 -1.45
CA LEU A 36 -1.55 2.77 -2.08
C LEU A 36 -2.46 2.70 -3.30
N LEU A 37 -3.35 3.67 -3.45
CA LEU A 37 -4.12 3.90 -4.67
C LEU A 37 -3.61 5.16 -5.37
N PRO A 38 -3.14 5.08 -6.62
CA PRO A 38 -2.73 6.26 -7.36
C PRO A 38 -3.94 7.15 -7.64
N VAL A 39 -3.81 8.44 -7.33
CA VAL A 39 -4.81 9.45 -7.66
C VAL A 39 -4.62 9.83 -9.12
N ALA A 40 -5.31 9.12 -10.02
CA ALA A 40 -5.19 9.36 -11.46
C ALA A 40 -5.65 10.79 -11.80
N ASN A 41 -4.71 11.67 -12.14
CA ASN A 41 -4.99 13.06 -12.52
C ASN A 41 -5.33 13.18 -14.03
N GLY A 42 -6.28 12.36 -14.51
CA GLY A 42 -6.96 12.59 -15.79
C GLY A 42 -6.78 11.57 -16.93
N ASP A 43 -6.18 10.40 -16.72
CA ASP A 43 -6.09 9.37 -17.78
C ASP A 43 -6.65 8.01 -17.31
N THR A 44 -7.95 7.82 -17.56
CA THR A 44 -8.74 6.59 -17.82
C THR A 44 -8.47 5.25 -17.09
N GLY A 45 -7.52 5.12 -16.17
CA GLY A 45 -7.33 3.91 -15.36
C GLY A 45 -7.94 4.11 -13.98
N ALA A 46 -8.92 3.29 -13.61
CA ALA A 46 -9.08 2.97 -12.20
C ALA A 46 -7.74 2.38 -11.75
N GLY A 47 -6.96 3.15 -10.99
CA GLY A 47 -5.64 2.73 -10.54
C GLY A 47 -5.75 1.41 -9.81
N GLU A 48 -4.93 0.44 -10.20
CA GLU A 48 -4.78 -0.78 -9.41
C GLU A 48 -4.09 -0.39 -8.09
N ALA A 49 -4.58 -0.94 -6.97
CA ALA A 49 -3.93 -0.72 -5.69
C ALA A 49 -2.55 -1.38 -5.72
N ILE A 50 -1.54 -0.65 -5.26
CA ILE A 50 -0.14 -1.09 -5.25
C ILE A 50 0.26 -1.26 -3.79
N VAL A 51 0.93 -2.36 -3.48
CA VAL A 51 1.47 -2.63 -2.14
C VAL A 51 2.95 -2.28 -2.15
N LEU A 52 3.37 -1.38 -1.26
CA LEU A 52 4.77 -1.02 -1.06
C LEU A 52 5.19 -1.30 0.38
N LYS A 53 6.42 -1.77 0.57
CA LYS A 53 7.03 -2.02 1.88
C LYS A 53 7.58 -0.71 2.47
N ILE A 54 7.22 -0.39 3.70
CA ILE A 54 7.76 0.75 4.44
C ILE A 54 9.11 0.33 5.02
N GLY A 55 10.17 1.02 4.62
CA GLY A 55 11.52 0.82 5.13
C GLY A 55 12.20 2.14 5.49
N LEU A 56 13.38 2.03 6.08
CA LEU A 56 14.26 3.16 6.33
C LEU A 56 15.47 3.04 5.41
N ASP A 57 15.78 4.11 4.67
CA ASP A 57 17.02 4.19 3.91
C ASP A 57 18.24 4.44 4.84
N ASP A 58 19.46 4.40 4.31
CA ASP A 58 20.72 4.58 5.04
C ASP A 58 20.80 5.92 5.81
N ASP A 59 20.02 6.93 5.38
CA ASP A 59 19.93 8.24 6.02
C ASP A 59 18.85 8.31 7.13
N GLY A 60 18.11 7.22 7.36
CA GLY A 60 17.04 7.13 8.37
C GLY A 60 15.74 7.82 7.95
N ASN A 61 15.58 8.08 6.64
CA ASN A 61 14.32 8.57 6.07
C ASN A 61 13.42 7.39 5.74
N GLU A 62 12.12 7.54 6.00
CA GLU A 62 11.09 6.58 5.61
C GLU A 62 10.97 6.56 4.08
N VAL A 63 11.18 5.40 3.48
CA VAL A 63 11.03 5.19 2.04
C VAL A 63 10.15 3.98 1.78
N LEU A 64 9.46 4.00 0.66
CA LEU A 64 8.57 2.91 0.24
C LEU A 64 9.27 2.11 -0.85
N TYR A 65 9.41 0.81 -0.64
CA TYR A 65 10.04 -0.13 -1.56
C TYR A 65 8.99 -0.97 -2.27
N GLU A 66 9.21 -1.21 -3.56
CA GLU A 66 8.44 -2.19 -4.33
C GLU A 66 8.78 -3.60 -3.85
N ILE A 67 7.77 -4.46 -3.70
CA ILE A 67 8.01 -5.86 -3.34
C ILE A 67 8.47 -6.61 -4.60
N GLU A 68 9.78 -6.85 -4.71
CA GLU A 68 10.36 -7.63 -5.81
C GLU A 68 10.26 -9.16 -5.59
N ASP A 69 10.07 -9.58 -4.35
CA ASP A 69 10.09 -10.99 -3.95
C ASP A 69 8.67 -11.58 -3.97
N GLU A 70 8.40 -12.55 -4.85
CA GLU A 70 7.07 -13.16 -5.04
C GLU A 70 6.54 -13.81 -3.76
N ASP A 71 7.43 -14.40 -2.94
CA ASP A 71 7.05 -15.00 -1.65
C ASP A 71 6.59 -13.93 -0.64
N GLU A 72 7.25 -12.77 -0.60
CA GLU A 72 6.86 -11.65 0.26
C GLU A 72 5.54 -11.06 -0.22
N TRP A 73 5.38 -10.85 -1.53
CA TRP A 73 4.14 -10.34 -2.12
C TRP A 73 2.95 -11.25 -1.79
N GLN A 74 3.12 -12.57 -1.93
CA GLN A 74 2.06 -13.52 -1.61
C GLN A 74 1.65 -13.45 -0.13
N ARG A 75 2.59 -13.25 0.79
CA ARG A 75 2.27 -13.14 2.22
C ARG A 75 1.47 -11.87 2.52
N VAL A 76 1.86 -10.74 1.93
CA VAL A 76 1.13 -9.48 2.13
C VAL A 76 -0.24 -9.52 1.46
N ALA A 77 -0.33 -10.05 0.24
CA ALA A 77 -1.59 -10.28 -0.45
C ALA A 77 -2.51 -11.20 0.35
N GLN A 78 -1.98 -12.29 0.91
CA GLN A 78 -2.74 -13.17 1.77
C GLN A 78 -3.20 -12.47 3.05
N ALA A 79 -2.34 -11.70 3.72
CA ALA A 79 -2.72 -10.93 4.90
C ALA A 79 -3.79 -9.89 4.58
N TRP A 80 -3.75 -9.30 3.39
CA TRP A 80 -4.77 -8.38 2.90
C TRP A 80 -6.10 -9.07 2.62
N GLU A 81 -6.07 -10.21 1.92
CA GLU A 81 -7.28 -10.99 1.65
C GLU A 81 -7.87 -11.59 2.92
N ASP A 82 -7.06 -11.97 3.90
CA ASP A 82 -7.51 -12.43 5.22
C ASP A 82 -8.17 -11.26 5.97
N ALA A 83 -7.54 -10.09 6.02
CA ALA A 83 -8.12 -8.90 6.65
C ALA A 83 -9.45 -8.44 5.99
N LEU A 84 -9.62 -8.68 4.69
CA LEU A 84 -10.88 -8.43 3.97
C LEU A 84 -11.90 -9.57 4.11
N GLY A 85 -11.41 -10.81 4.18
CA GLY A 85 -12.21 -12.04 4.21
C GLY A 85 -12.68 -12.44 5.60
N GLU A 86 -12.02 -11.99 6.67
CA GLU A 86 -12.51 -12.12 8.05
C GLU A 86 -13.85 -11.36 8.27
N GLU A 87 -14.25 -10.47 7.35
CA GLU A 87 -15.59 -9.87 7.33
C GLU A 87 -16.67 -10.83 6.77
N GLU A 88 -16.31 -11.93 6.09
CA GLU A 88 -17.25 -12.84 5.41
C GLU A 88 -17.53 -14.15 6.20
N GLU A 89 -16.75 -14.48 7.23
CA GLU A 89 -16.88 -15.74 7.99
C GLU A 89 -17.75 -15.64 9.27
N GLU A 90 -18.46 -14.53 9.52
CA GLU A 90 -19.39 -14.39 10.66
C GLU A 90 -20.87 -14.74 10.36
N GLU A 91 -21.21 -15.28 9.18
CA GLU A 91 -22.60 -15.62 8.81
C GLU A 91 -22.96 -17.12 8.73
N GLU A 92 -22.21 -18.06 9.33
CA GLU A 92 -22.73 -19.44 9.54
C GLU A 92 -22.30 -20.08 10.89
N GLU A 93 -22.97 -19.72 12.00
CA GLU A 93 -23.42 -20.71 13.02
C GLU A 93 -24.80 -20.38 13.63
#